data_AF-A0A7C7YPY8-F1
#
_entry.id   AF-A0A7C7YPY8-F1
#
_cell.length_a   1.000
_cell.length_b   1.000
_cell.length_c   1.000
_cell.angle_alpha   90.00
_cell.angle_beta   90.00
_cell.angle_gamma   90.00
#
_symmetry.space_group_name_H-M   'P 1'
#
loop_
_entity.id
_entity.type
_entity.pdbx_description
1 polymer ?
#
loop_
_entity_poly.entity_id
_entity_poly.type
_entity_poly.pdbx_seq_one_letter_code
_entity_poly.pdbx_strand_id
1 'polypeptide(L)'
;MKPTIDLLLAADPDQKGAHSQRVIELAQRLDANHHEIYARNLLDALLLTSGVPEKRRVVATRLRQQLGSWKSLFDGSSSKGWIGHTDGYQFSAGEIQCTAGNGGNIYTEDQFDDFILRFEFKLSPGANNGLGLRTPSSGDAAYAGMEAQILDNSADKWANLKPYQYHGSIYGVVPARRGFQKPVGEWNQQEVRCDGRQVKIILNGHVIIDANLDSVSRGGTIDGREHPGLKRDTGHIGFLGHGDAVAFRKLRIQPLKRSADPQQGE
;
A
#
# COMPACT_ATOMS: atom_id res chain seq x y z
N MET A 1 14.09 -9.83 17.48
CA MET A 1 13.06 -10.88 17.70
C MET A 1 13.67 -12.24 17.98
N LYS A 2 14.56 -12.78 17.14
CA LYS A 2 15.18 -14.11 17.36
C LYS A 2 15.84 -14.30 18.76
N PRO A 3 16.69 -13.39 19.28
CA PRO A 3 17.28 -13.57 20.60
C PRO A 3 16.24 -13.70 21.73
N THR A 4 15.12 -12.98 21.61
CA THR A 4 14.02 -13.05 22.57
C THR A 4 13.30 -14.40 22.53
N ILE A 5 13.12 -14.99 21.34
CA ILE A 5 12.51 -16.31 21.17
C ILE A 5 13.47 -17.40 21.65
N ASP A 6 14.76 -17.27 21.36
CA ASP A 6 15.79 -18.19 21.87
C ASP A 6 15.78 -18.23 23.40
N LEU A 7 15.74 -17.05 24.06
CA LEU A 7 15.64 -16.95 25.51
C LEU A 7 14.34 -17.58 26.05
N LEU A 8 13.20 -17.30 25.42
CA LEU A 8 11.91 -17.87 25.81
C LEU A 8 11.93 -19.42 25.75
N LEU A 9 12.53 -19.99 24.71
CA LEU A 9 12.58 -21.45 24.52
C LEU A 9 13.70 -22.13 25.31
N ALA A 10 14.72 -21.38 25.73
CA ALA A 10 15.76 -21.88 26.62
C ALA A 10 15.36 -21.84 28.11
N ALA A 11 14.49 -20.89 28.50
CA ALA A 11 14.08 -20.69 29.88
C ALA A 11 13.30 -21.88 30.48
N ASP A 12 12.52 -22.59 29.65
CA ASP A 12 11.78 -23.78 30.06
C ASP A 12 11.78 -24.83 28.93
N PRO A 13 12.74 -25.78 28.96
CA PRO A 13 12.88 -26.77 27.90
C PRO A 13 11.69 -27.70 27.73
N ASP A 14 10.93 -27.95 28.80
CA ASP A 14 9.77 -28.84 28.81
C ASP A 14 8.53 -28.13 28.22
N GLN A 15 8.50 -26.79 28.27
CA GLN A 15 7.41 -25.98 27.72
C GLN A 15 7.66 -25.43 26.30
N LYS A 16 8.72 -25.86 25.60
CA LYS A 16 9.03 -25.40 24.23
C LYS A 16 7.85 -25.47 23.27
N GLY A 17 7.01 -26.50 23.40
CA GLY A 17 5.79 -26.65 22.60
C GLY A 17 4.71 -25.61 22.88
N ALA A 18 4.52 -25.23 24.15
CA ALA A 18 3.58 -24.21 24.58
C ALA A 18 4.09 -22.79 24.25
N HIS A 19 5.37 -22.53 24.46
CA HIS A 19 6.00 -21.26 24.10
C HIS A 19 5.95 -21.01 22.59
N SER A 20 6.30 -22.02 21.78
CA SER A 20 6.20 -21.93 20.32
C SER A 20 4.76 -21.67 19.86
N GLN A 21 3.77 -22.28 20.52
CA GLN A 21 2.35 -22.05 20.24
C GLN A 21 1.92 -20.61 20.54
N ARG A 22 2.34 -20.02 21.66
CA ARG A 22 2.06 -18.61 21.99
C ARG A 22 2.65 -17.63 20.97
N VAL A 23 3.85 -17.94 20.45
CA VAL A 23 4.48 -17.16 19.38
C VAL A 23 3.64 -17.22 18.10
N ILE A 24 3.15 -18.41 17.73
CA ILE A 24 2.25 -18.59 16.57
C ILE A 24 0.94 -17.79 16.75
N GLU A 25 0.31 -17.86 17.92
CA GLU A 25 -0.93 -17.14 18.22
C GLU A 25 -0.73 -15.61 18.21
N LEU A 26 0.44 -15.12 18.65
CA LEU A 26 0.79 -13.72 18.51
C LEU A 26 0.95 -13.33 17.04
N ALA A 27 1.61 -14.16 16.22
CA ALA A 27 1.71 -13.91 14.78
C ALA A 27 0.33 -13.82 14.12
N GLN A 28 -0.58 -14.75 14.43
CA GLN A 28 -1.95 -14.73 13.90
C GLN A 28 -2.74 -13.49 14.32
N ARG A 29 -2.61 -13.06 15.59
CA ARG A 29 -3.23 -11.81 16.05
C ARG A 29 -2.65 -10.58 15.36
N LEU A 30 -1.33 -10.55 15.14
CA LEU A 30 -0.69 -9.48 14.41
C LEU A 30 -1.21 -9.42 12.97
N ASP A 31 -1.26 -10.56 12.28
CA ASP A 31 -1.84 -10.67 10.93
C ASP A 31 -3.29 -10.17 10.88
N ALA A 32 -4.14 -10.67 11.77
CA ALA A 32 -5.55 -10.25 11.88
C ALA A 32 -5.73 -8.75 12.15
N ASN A 33 -4.74 -8.08 12.76
CA ASN A 33 -4.73 -6.65 13.00
C ASN A 33 -3.90 -5.88 11.97
N HIS A 34 -3.70 -6.45 10.77
CA HIS A 34 -2.97 -5.81 9.69
C HIS A 34 -1.54 -5.45 10.07
N HIS A 35 -0.87 -6.32 10.84
CA HIS A 35 0.53 -6.24 11.23
C HIS A 35 1.31 -7.44 10.67
N GLU A 36 1.01 -7.85 9.43
CA GLU A 36 1.52 -9.05 8.74
C GLU A 36 3.05 -9.07 8.67
N ILE A 37 3.71 -7.90 8.56
CA ILE A 37 5.19 -7.81 8.59
C ILE A 37 5.74 -8.24 9.95
N TYR A 38 5.11 -7.81 11.06
CA TYR A 38 5.52 -8.23 12.40
C TYR A 38 5.20 -9.70 12.63
N ALA A 39 4.03 -10.16 12.18
CA ALA A 39 3.67 -11.58 12.19
C ALA A 39 4.72 -12.43 11.45
N ARG A 40 5.11 -11.98 10.25
CA ARG A 40 6.11 -12.61 9.40
C ARG A 40 7.47 -12.67 10.08
N ASN A 41 7.96 -11.54 10.59
CA ASN A 41 9.26 -11.48 11.26
C ASN A 41 9.28 -12.34 12.54
N LEU A 42 8.14 -12.46 13.23
CA LEU A 42 8.00 -13.34 14.38
C LEU A 42 8.05 -14.83 13.98
N LEU A 43 7.38 -15.21 12.89
CA LEU A 43 7.41 -16.57 12.34
C LEU A 43 8.79 -16.92 11.77
N ASP A 44 9.46 -16.00 11.07
CA ASP A 44 10.84 -16.19 10.58
C ASP A 44 11.80 -16.40 11.75
N ALA A 45 11.68 -15.58 12.80
CA ALA A 45 12.48 -15.73 14.00
C ALA A 45 12.23 -17.09 14.68
N LEU A 46 10.97 -17.54 14.79
CA LEU A 46 10.63 -18.85 15.34
C LEU A 46 11.21 -20.00 14.49
N LEU A 47 11.10 -19.93 13.16
CA LEU A 47 11.62 -20.95 12.26
C LEU A 47 13.16 -21.05 12.31
N LEU A 48 13.85 -19.94 12.56
CA LEU A 48 15.30 -19.89 12.73
C LEU A 48 15.79 -20.32 14.12
N THR A 49 14.91 -20.47 15.12
CA THR A 49 15.28 -20.91 16.47
C THR A 49 15.41 -22.44 16.54
N SER A 50 16.47 -22.93 17.17
CA SER A 50 16.69 -24.37 17.41
C SER A 50 15.75 -24.91 18.50
N GLY A 51 15.40 -26.21 18.42
CA GLY A 51 14.56 -26.85 19.44
C GLY A 51 13.06 -26.55 19.35
N VAL A 52 12.59 -25.77 18.37
CA VAL A 52 11.16 -25.66 18.04
C VAL A 52 10.63 -27.04 17.60
N PRO A 53 9.59 -27.59 18.25
CA PRO A 53 9.03 -28.89 17.88
C PRO A 53 8.52 -28.93 16.44
N GLU A 54 8.71 -30.05 15.75
CA GLU A 54 8.42 -30.18 14.32
C GLU A 54 6.95 -29.84 13.97
N LYS A 55 6.00 -30.31 14.79
CA LYS A 55 4.57 -29.97 14.62
C LYS A 55 4.33 -28.45 14.61
N ARG A 56 5.10 -27.67 15.38
CA ARG A 56 4.99 -26.21 15.42
C ARG A 56 5.69 -25.57 14.22
N ARG A 57 6.82 -26.12 13.77
CA ARG A 57 7.49 -25.68 12.53
C ARG A 57 6.58 -25.78 11.33
N VAL A 58 5.87 -26.91 11.15
CA VAL A 58 4.93 -27.11 10.04
C VAL A 58 3.83 -26.04 10.03
N VAL A 59 3.23 -25.75 11.19
CA VAL A 59 2.20 -24.70 11.32
C VAL A 59 2.79 -23.32 11.02
N ALA A 60 3.95 -22.99 11.60
CA ALA A 60 4.62 -21.72 11.38
C ALA A 60 5.01 -21.51 9.91
N THR A 61 5.52 -22.54 9.22
CA THR A 61 5.85 -22.50 7.79
C THR A 61 4.61 -22.23 6.94
N ARG A 62 3.49 -22.92 7.22
CA ARG A 62 2.24 -22.72 6.47
C ARG A 62 1.71 -21.30 6.64
N LEU A 63 1.64 -20.80 7.88
CA LEU A 63 1.24 -19.42 8.15
C LEU A 63 2.20 -18.44 7.48
N ARG A 64 3.50 -18.70 7.55
CA ARG A 64 4.52 -17.85 6.95
C ARG A 64 4.40 -17.75 5.44
N GLN A 65 3.99 -18.83 4.77
CA GLN A 65 3.69 -18.87 3.34
C GLN A 65 2.38 -18.13 3.01
N GLN A 66 1.36 -18.24 3.87
CA GLN A 66 0.07 -17.56 3.69
C GLN A 66 0.16 -16.03 3.83
N LEU A 67 1.07 -15.52 4.65
CA LEU A 67 1.24 -14.08 4.87
C LEU A 67 1.74 -13.28 3.66
N GLY A 68 1.97 -13.90 2.50
CA GLY A 68 2.47 -13.19 1.31
C GLY A 68 3.86 -12.58 1.51
N SER A 69 4.44 -12.06 0.43
CA SER A 69 5.74 -11.36 0.46
C SER A 69 5.56 -9.85 0.58
N TRP A 70 4.85 -9.37 1.62
CA TRP A 70 4.75 -7.93 1.90
C TRP A 70 6.12 -7.34 2.23
N LYS A 71 6.42 -6.21 1.61
CA LYS A 71 7.58 -5.35 1.84
C LYS A 71 7.08 -4.01 2.39
N SER A 72 7.72 -3.49 3.44
CA SER A 72 7.48 -2.11 3.89
C SER A 72 8.07 -1.15 2.88
N LEU A 73 7.33 -0.09 2.53
CA LEU A 73 7.83 1.02 1.70
C LEU A 73 8.40 2.17 2.54
N PHE A 74 8.28 2.08 3.87
CA PHE A 74 8.79 3.10 4.78
C PHE A 74 9.46 2.45 5.99
N ASP A 75 10.61 2.98 6.39
CA ASP A 75 11.38 2.49 7.54
C ASP A 75 10.89 3.06 8.88
N GLY A 76 10.04 4.09 8.83
CA GLY A 76 9.45 4.75 9.99
C GLY A 76 10.16 6.04 10.44
N SER A 77 11.30 6.40 9.84
CA SER A 77 12.13 7.49 10.37
C SER A 77 12.97 8.25 9.34
N SER A 78 13.04 7.81 8.08
CA SER A 78 13.88 8.48 7.08
C SER A 78 13.27 8.47 5.68
N SER A 79 13.75 9.37 4.82
CA SER A 79 13.39 9.40 3.40
C SER A 79 14.04 8.29 2.57
N LYS A 80 14.75 7.34 3.20
CA LYS A 80 15.43 6.25 2.49
C LYS A 80 14.43 5.44 1.67
N GLY A 81 14.77 5.19 0.41
CA GLY A 81 13.90 4.50 -0.55
C GLY A 81 12.84 5.41 -1.19
N TRP A 82 12.91 6.72 -0.94
CA TRP A 82 12.10 7.75 -1.60
C TRP A 82 12.99 8.74 -2.36
N ILE A 83 12.52 9.15 -3.54
CA ILE A 83 13.14 10.14 -4.42
C ILE A 83 12.13 11.25 -4.76
N GLY A 84 12.58 12.32 -5.42
CA GLY A 84 11.73 13.46 -5.78
C GLY A 84 11.83 14.59 -4.74
N HIS A 85 10.72 15.27 -4.47
CA HIS A 85 10.69 16.43 -3.57
C HIS A 85 10.58 16.00 -2.09
N THR A 86 11.58 15.26 -1.60
CA THR A 86 11.56 14.72 -0.22
C THR A 86 11.54 15.81 0.85
N ASP A 87 12.08 17.00 0.56
CA ASP A 87 12.08 18.14 1.49
C ASP A 87 10.67 18.71 1.73
N GLY A 88 9.71 18.36 0.87
CA GLY A 88 8.30 18.67 1.07
C GLY A 88 7.59 17.80 2.11
N TYR A 89 8.27 16.77 2.60
CA TYR A 89 7.70 15.77 3.49
C TYR A 89 8.55 15.56 4.75
N GLN A 90 7.87 15.38 5.88
CA GLN A 90 8.50 14.94 7.11
C GLN A 90 8.40 13.41 7.22
N PHE A 91 9.55 12.76 7.44
CA PHE A 91 9.65 11.31 7.64
C PHE A 91 10.01 11.04 9.10
N SER A 92 9.03 10.74 9.94
CA SER A 92 9.27 10.53 11.37
C SER A 92 8.12 9.77 12.04
N ALA A 93 8.41 9.14 13.18
CA ALA A 93 7.41 8.50 14.03
C ALA A 93 6.48 7.48 13.33
N GLY A 94 6.97 6.78 12.29
CA GLY A 94 6.15 5.83 11.54
C GLY A 94 5.22 6.47 10.51
N GLU A 95 5.30 7.79 10.31
CA GLU A 95 4.49 8.55 9.36
C GLU A 95 5.35 9.29 8.30
N ILE A 96 4.78 9.44 7.11
CA ILE A 96 5.24 10.37 6.06
C ILE A 96 4.20 11.49 6.00
N GLN A 97 4.58 12.72 6.29
CA GLN A 97 3.66 13.86 6.36
C GLN A 97 4.00 14.90 5.29
N CYS A 98 3.09 15.16 4.36
CA CYS A 98 3.22 16.30 3.44
C CYS A 98 3.09 17.60 4.25
N THR A 99 4.08 18.49 4.12
CA THR A 99 4.11 19.74 4.86
C THR A 99 3.25 20.78 4.15
N ALA A 100 2.39 21.48 4.90
CA ALA A 100 1.56 22.54 4.35
C ALA A 100 2.42 23.62 3.67
N GLY A 101 2.04 24.00 2.45
CA GLY A 101 2.75 25.00 1.63
C GLY A 101 4.04 24.52 0.95
N ASN A 102 4.50 23.29 1.22
CA ASN A 102 5.79 22.77 0.71
C ASN A 102 5.66 21.44 -0.05
N GLY A 103 4.46 21.13 -0.56
CA GLY A 103 4.17 19.86 -1.24
C GLY A 103 5.05 19.58 -2.47
N GLY A 104 4.63 18.63 -3.29
CA GLY A 104 5.41 18.12 -4.42
C GLY A 104 5.37 16.61 -4.47
N ASN A 105 5.99 16.06 -5.50
CA ASN A 105 5.89 14.63 -5.76
C ASN A 105 7.09 13.90 -5.15
N ILE A 106 6.80 12.91 -4.31
CA ILE A 106 7.78 11.90 -3.90
C ILE A 106 7.41 10.57 -4.53
N TYR A 107 8.41 9.77 -4.84
CA TYR A 107 8.26 8.47 -5.47
C TYR A 107 9.10 7.44 -4.72
N THR A 108 8.67 6.19 -4.70
CA THR A 108 9.54 5.08 -4.31
C THR A 108 10.75 5.04 -5.23
N GLU A 109 11.94 4.72 -4.73
CA GLU A 109 13.12 4.46 -5.56
C GLU A 109 12.90 3.23 -6.45
N ASP A 110 12.30 2.18 -5.86
CA ASP A 110 11.88 0.98 -6.59
C ASP A 110 10.69 1.24 -7.52
N GLN A 111 10.60 0.42 -8.57
CA GLN A 111 9.44 0.32 -9.46
C GLN A 111 8.73 -1.01 -9.26
N PHE A 112 7.41 -1.00 -9.50
CA PHE A 112 6.52 -2.13 -9.27
C PHE A 112 5.60 -2.34 -10.48
N ASP A 113 5.33 -3.60 -10.83
CA ASP A 113 4.42 -3.99 -11.89
C ASP A 113 3.02 -4.31 -11.37
N ASP A 114 2.70 -5.58 -11.12
CA ASP A 114 1.49 -6.10 -10.52
C ASP A 114 1.73 -6.20 -9.02
N PHE A 115 0.85 -5.59 -8.24
CA PHE A 115 1.02 -5.47 -6.81
C PHE A 115 -0.30 -5.31 -6.08
N ILE A 116 -0.26 -5.60 -4.79
CA ILE A 116 -1.21 -5.09 -3.81
C ILE A 116 -0.47 -4.11 -2.91
N LEU A 117 -0.93 -2.87 -2.89
CA LEU A 117 -0.45 -1.80 -2.00
C LEU A 117 -1.49 -1.61 -0.90
N ARG A 118 -1.04 -1.55 0.36
CA ARG A 118 -1.86 -1.17 1.50
C ARG A 118 -1.19 -0.03 2.24
N PHE A 119 -1.98 0.95 2.65
CA PHE A 119 -1.53 2.07 3.46
C PHE A 119 -2.70 2.69 4.22
N GLU A 120 -2.35 3.49 5.22
CA GLU A 120 -3.29 4.37 5.89
C GLU A 120 -2.98 5.83 5.53
N PHE A 121 -4.02 6.66 5.39
CA PHE A 121 -3.87 8.09 5.20
C PHE A 121 -4.80 8.89 6.10
N LYS A 122 -4.40 10.11 6.44
CA LYS A 122 -5.17 11.07 7.24
C LYS A 122 -5.14 12.43 6.57
N LEU A 123 -6.31 13.02 6.38
CA LEU A 123 -6.51 14.28 5.69
C LEU A 123 -6.59 15.44 6.69
N SER A 124 -6.09 16.61 6.29
CA SER A 124 -6.50 17.91 6.85
C SER A 124 -7.70 18.48 6.07
N PRO A 125 -8.42 19.48 6.62
CA PRO A 125 -9.59 20.05 5.94
C PRO A 125 -9.24 20.58 4.54
N GLY A 126 -9.96 20.10 3.53
CA GLY A 126 -9.76 20.47 2.14
C GLY A 126 -8.50 19.92 1.48
N ALA A 127 -7.79 18.98 2.11
CA ALA A 127 -6.54 18.49 1.58
C ALA A 127 -6.67 17.83 0.20
N ASN A 128 -5.67 18.06 -0.66
CA ASN A 128 -5.49 17.45 -1.97
C ASN A 128 -4.07 16.87 -2.11
N ASN A 129 -4.00 15.61 -2.51
CA ASN A 129 -2.79 14.86 -2.84
C ASN A 129 -3.18 13.75 -3.84
N GLY A 130 -2.21 13.11 -4.47
CA GLY A 130 -2.45 11.97 -5.37
C GLY A 130 -1.70 10.73 -4.95
N LEU A 131 -2.23 9.56 -5.28
CA LEU A 131 -1.50 8.30 -5.27
C LEU A 131 -1.07 7.96 -6.70
N GLY A 132 0.21 8.13 -7.00
CA GLY A 132 0.80 7.68 -8.25
C GLY A 132 0.93 6.16 -8.27
N LEU A 133 0.37 5.53 -9.29
CA LEU A 133 0.43 4.09 -9.55
C LEU A 133 1.18 3.86 -10.86
N ARG A 134 2.23 3.02 -10.81
CA ARG A 134 3.12 2.75 -11.95
C ARG A 134 3.62 4.05 -12.61
N THR A 135 3.80 5.11 -11.83
CA THR A 135 4.09 6.46 -12.35
C THR A 135 5.57 6.58 -12.73
N PRO A 136 5.91 7.33 -13.80
CA PRO A 136 7.28 7.82 -13.96
C PRO A 136 7.61 8.84 -12.84
N SER A 137 8.91 9.10 -12.64
CA SER A 137 9.40 10.10 -11.69
C SER A 137 9.44 11.52 -12.25
N SER A 138 9.06 11.71 -13.53
CA SER A 138 9.02 13.00 -14.21
C SER A 138 7.81 13.10 -15.14
N GLY A 139 7.48 14.33 -15.54
CA GLY A 139 6.26 14.64 -16.29
C GLY A 139 5.06 14.89 -15.40
N ASP A 140 3.91 15.13 -16.03
CA ASP A 140 2.63 15.31 -15.33
C ASP A 140 2.18 13.96 -14.76
N ALA A 141 2.39 13.75 -13.46
CA ALA A 141 2.14 12.47 -12.80
C ALA A 141 0.68 12.00 -12.94
N ALA A 142 -0.28 12.93 -13.13
CA ALA A 142 -1.68 12.60 -13.33
C ALA A 142 -1.92 11.88 -14.67
N TYR A 143 -1.16 12.19 -15.72
CA TYR A 143 -1.37 11.66 -17.09
C TYR A 143 -0.23 10.78 -17.61
N ALA A 144 1.02 11.12 -17.26
CA ALA A 144 2.21 10.34 -17.56
C ALA A 144 2.31 9.08 -16.69
N GLY A 145 1.75 9.13 -15.48
CA GLY A 145 1.45 7.98 -14.62
C GLY A 145 -0.05 7.68 -14.60
N MET A 146 -0.49 6.94 -13.59
CA MET A 146 -1.90 6.76 -13.28
C MET A 146 -2.13 7.26 -11.85
N GLU A 147 -2.91 8.33 -11.68
CA GLU A 147 -3.20 8.89 -10.36
C GLU A 147 -4.54 8.38 -9.83
N ALA A 148 -4.52 7.82 -8.61
CA ALA A 148 -5.71 7.66 -7.79
C ALA A 148 -5.81 8.81 -6.79
N GLN A 149 -6.92 9.55 -6.81
CA GLN A 149 -7.07 10.80 -6.06
C GLN A 149 -7.05 10.60 -4.53
N ILE A 150 -6.35 11.46 -3.77
CA ILE A 150 -6.40 11.55 -2.31
C ILE A 150 -6.90 12.95 -1.92
N LEU A 151 -8.22 13.07 -1.75
CA LEU A 151 -8.90 14.35 -1.59
C LEU A 151 -9.85 14.33 -0.40
N ASP A 152 -9.98 15.43 0.33
CA ASP A 152 -11.12 15.66 1.20
C ASP A 152 -12.39 15.94 0.39
N ASN A 153 -13.22 14.93 0.16
CA ASN A 153 -14.46 15.08 -0.61
C ASN A 153 -15.47 16.02 0.06
N SER A 154 -15.33 16.32 1.36
CA SER A 154 -16.30 17.11 2.13
C SER A 154 -16.08 18.61 2.05
N ALA A 155 -14.94 19.07 1.51
CA ALA A 155 -14.62 20.48 1.49
C ALA A 155 -15.37 21.25 0.40
N ASP A 156 -16.00 22.37 0.80
CA ASP A 156 -16.82 23.22 -0.08
C ASP A 156 -16.07 23.70 -1.33
N LYS A 157 -14.76 23.95 -1.23
CA LYS A 157 -13.91 24.35 -2.37
C LYS A 157 -13.89 23.31 -3.51
N TRP A 158 -14.28 22.07 -3.24
CA TRP A 158 -14.34 20.97 -4.19
C TRP A 158 -15.76 20.60 -4.63
N ALA A 159 -16.78 21.38 -4.27
CA ALA A 159 -18.20 21.04 -4.51
C ALA A 159 -18.56 20.85 -6.00
N ASN A 160 -17.81 21.46 -6.91
CA ASN A 160 -18.11 21.47 -8.35
C ASN A 160 -17.14 20.65 -9.20
N LEU A 161 -16.34 19.78 -8.58
CA LEU A 161 -15.45 18.89 -9.32
C LEU A 161 -16.26 17.89 -10.17
N LYS A 162 -15.65 17.41 -11.27
CA LYS A 162 -16.19 16.30 -12.04
C LYS A 162 -16.09 15.01 -11.22
N PRO A 163 -16.99 14.02 -11.45
CA PRO A 163 -17.00 12.77 -10.68
C PRO A 163 -15.65 12.05 -10.60
N TYR A 164 -14.84 12.10 -11.67
CA TYR A 164 -13.53 11.46 -11.77
C TYR A 164 -12.39 12.21 -11.05
N GLN A 165 -12.68 13.35 -10.43
CA GLN A 165 -11.70 14.17 -9.71
C GLN A 165 -11.84 14.05 -8.19
N TYR A 166 -12.79 13.26 -7.69
CA TYR A 166 -12.97 13.00 -6.26
C TYR A 166 -12.14 11.80 -5.79
N HIS A 167 -11.92 11.70 -4.48
CA HIS A 167 -11.08 10.70 -3.85
C HIS A 167 -11.35 9.27 -4.36
N GLY A 168 -10.26 8.53 -4.57
CA GLY A 168 -10.24 7.16 -5.04
C GLY A 168 -10.49 7.01 -6.53
N SER A 169 -10.94 8.05 -7.23
CA SER A 169 -11.10 8.00 -8.69
C SER A 169 -9.74 7.85 -9.35
N ILE A 170 -9.69 7.09 -10.44
CA ILE A 170 -8.56 7.16 -11.38
C ILE A 170 -8.75 8.44 -12.18
N TYR A 171 -7.88 9.43 -11.96
CA TYR A 171 -8.08 10.79 -12.43
C TYR A 171 -8.24 10.82 -13.96
N GLY A 172 -9.33 11.43 -14.43
CA GLY A 172 -9.65 11.52 -15.86
C GLY A 172 -10.23 10.24 -16.49
N VAL A 173 -10.31 9.12 -15.75
CA VAL A 173 -10.63 7.80 -16.33
C VAL A 173 -11.82 7.11 -15.68
N VAL A 174 -11.81 6.91 -14.36
CA VAL A 174 -12.86 6.13 -13.67
C VAL A 174 -13.29 6.84 -12.39
N PRO A 175 -14.57 7.23 -12.26
CA PRO A 175 -15.07 7.79 -11.02
C PRO A 175 -15.23 6.71 -9.94
N ALA A 176 -14.76 7.00 -8.72
CA ALA A 176 -14.93 6.11 -7.59
C ALA A 176 -16.31 6.23 -6.93
N ARG A 177 -16.75 5.14 -6.30
CA ARG A 177 -17.87 5.20 -5.37
C ARG A 177 -17.48 6.04 -4.15
N ARG A 178 -18.33 7.00 -3.78
CA ARG A 178 -18.10 7.94 -2.67
C ARG A 178 -18.88 7.53 -1.41
N GLY A 179 -18.61 8.22 -0.30
CA GLY A 179 -19.32 8.04 0.97
C GLY A 179 -18.67 7.07 1.96
N PHE A 180 -17.46 6.58 1.65
CA PHE A 180 -16.73 5.63 2.49
C PHE A 180 -15.50 6.26 3.19
N GLN A 181 -15.25 7.56 2.99
CA GLN A 181 -14.21 8.27 3.74
C GLN A 181 -14.69 8.49 5.17
N LYS A 182 -13.78 8.28 6.12
CA LYS A 182 -13.96 8.70 7.50
C LYS A 182 -13.88 10.23 7.59
N PRO A 183 -14.40 10.83 8.68
CA PRO A 183 -14.23 12.25 8.95
C PRO A 183 -12.78 12.72 8.84
N VAL A 184 -12.60 13.98 8.44
CA VAL A 184 -11.28 14.64 8.41
C VAL A 184 -10.61 14.53 9.77
N GLY A 185 -9.30 14.25 9.79
CA GLY A 185 -8.53 13.96 11.00
C GLY A 185 -8.50 12.48 11.42
N GLU A 186 -9.34 11.62 10.85
CA GLU A 186 -9.28 10.18 11.08
C GLU A 186 -8.43 9.42 10.05
N TRP A 187 -7.87 8.30 10.48
CA TRP A 187 -7.11 7.40 9.61
C TRP A 187 -8.03 6.53 8.76
N ASN A 188 -7.94 6.73 7.45
CA ASN A 188 -8.54 5.89 6.42
C ASN A 188 -7.58 4.76 6.05
N GLN A 189 -8.11 3.56 5.79
CA GLN A 189 -7.36 2.42 5.26
C GLN A 189 -7.66 2.24 3.79
N GLN A 190 -6.62 2.18 2.95
CA GLN A 190 -6.75 1.96 1.51
C GLN A 190 -5.90 0.77 1.06
N GLU A 191 -6.53 -0.09 0.27
CA GLU A 191 -5.85 -1.15 -0.49
C GLU A 191 -6.04 -0.86 -1.98
N VAL A 192 -4.94 -0.94 -2.74
CA VAL A 192 -4.93 -0.83 -4.20
C VAL A 192 -4.30 -2.10 -4.77
N ARG A 193 -5.04 -2.82 -5.59
CA ARG A 193 -4.52 -3.94 -6.37
C ARG A 193 -4.44 -3.52 -7.83
N CYS A 194 -3.24 -3.60 -8.39
CA CYS A 194 -2.98 -3.51 -9.83
C CYS A 194 -2.55 -4.90 -10.29
N ASP A 195 -3.34 -5.51 -11.17
CA ASP A 195 -3.15 -6.89 -11.64
C ASP A 195 -3.39 -6.92 -13.16
N GLY A 196 -2.30 -6.89 -13.92
CA GLY A 196 -2.31 -6.61 -15.34
C GLY A 196 -3.03 -5.30 -15.64
N ARG A 197 -4.18 -5.42 -16.31
CA ARG A 197 -5.06 -4.31 -16.71
C ARG A 197 -6.19 -4.06 -15.71
N GLN A 198 -6.34 -4.90 -14.68
CA GLN A 198 -7.35 -4.74 -13.65
C GLN A 198 -6.81 -3.85 -12.52
N VAL A 199 -7.56 -2.82 -12.16
CA VAL A 199 -7.32 -1.98 -10.99
C VAL A 199 -8.49 -2.10 -10.04
N LYS A 200 -8.21 -2.41 -8.78
CA LYS A 200 -9.18 -2.47 -7.70
C LYS A 200 -8.73 -1.59 -6.55
N ILE A 201 -9.61 -0.72 -6.07
CA ILE A 201 -9.37 0.12 -4.90
C ILE A 201 -10.43 -0.17 -3.85
N ILE A 202 -9.98 -0.47 -2.64
CA ILE A 202 -10.81 -0.70 -1.46
C ILE A 202 -10.49 0.40 -0.46
N LEU A 203 -11.51 1.11 0.00
CA LEU A 203 -11.42 2.13 1.04
C LEU A 203 -12.26 1.71 2.24
N ASN A 204 -11.63 1.61 3.42
CA ASN A 204 -12.28 1.24 4.67
C ASN A 204 -13.16 -0.03 4.56
N GLY A 205 -12.69 -1.03 3.81
CA GLY A 205 -13.40 -2.30 3.59
C GLY A 205 -14.42 -2.29 2.44
N HIS A 206 -14.64 -1.16 1.76
CA HIS A 206 -15.57 -1.05 0.65
C HIS A 206 -14.84 -0.93 -0.68
N VAL A 207 -15.21 -1.76 -1.67
CA VAL A 207 -14.72 -1.63 -3.04
C VAL A 207 -15.27 -0.35 -3.65
N ILE A 208 -14.39 0.60 -3.98
CA ILE A 208 -14.75 1.89 -4.58
C ILE A 208 -14.38 2.00 -6.06
N ILE A 209 -13.41 1.19 -6.52
CA ILE A 209 -13.05 0.97 -7.93
C ILE A 209 -12.86 -0.53 -8.15
N ASP A 210 -13.41 -1.05 -9.24
CA ASP A 210 -13.09 -2.36 -9.80
C ASP A 210 -13.21 -2.26 -11.32
N ALA A 211 -12.10 -1.94 -11.99
CA ALA A 211 -12.10 -1.53 -13.39
C ALA A 211 -10.99 -2.20 -14.19
N ASN A 212 -11.34 -2.67 -15.39
CA ASN A 212 -10.38 -3.05 -16.40
C ASN A 212 -10.04 -1.81 -17.24
N LEU A 213 -8.77 -1.39 -17.23
CA LEU A 213 -8.29 -0.15 -17.85
C LEU A 213 -8.59 -0.09 -19.35
N ASP A 214 -8.49 -1.20 -20.07
CA ASP A 214 -8.75 -1.22 -21.53
C ASP A 214 -10.24 -1.08 -21.84
N SER A 215 -11.10 -1.54 -20.92
CA SER A 215 -12.55 -1.42 -21.07
C SER A 215 -13.02 0.02 -20.80
N VAL A 216 -12.51 0.64 -19.74
CA VAL A 216 -12.91 2.01 -19.34
C VAL A 216 -12.29 3.11 -20.18
N SER A 217 -11.18 2.83 -20.89
CA SER A 217 -10.53 3.78 -21.81
C SER A 217 -10.76 3.45 -23.29
N ARG A 218 -11.69 2.54 -23.59
CA ARG A 218 -12.03 2.19 -24.97
C ARG A 218 -12.64 3.39 -25.69
N GLY A 219 -11.89 3.93 -26.64
CA GLY A 219 -12.29 5.14 -27.39
C GLY A 219 -11.84 6.45 -26.75
N GLY A 220 -10.95 6.40 -25.75
CA GLY A 220 -10.42 7.57 -25.04
C GLY A 220 -10.83 7.59 -23.58
N THR A 221 -10.24 8.52 -22.82
CA THR A 221 -10.59 8.77 -21.42
C THR A 221 -11.85 9.63 -21.33
N ILE A 222 -12.52 9.60 -20.18
CA ILE A 222 -13.78 10.33 -19.97
C ILE A 222 -13.58 11.85 -19.88
N ASP A 223 -12.35 12.31 -19.64
CA ASP A 223 -11.97 13.73 -19.71
C ASP A 223 -11.48 14.18 -21.09
N GLY A 224 -11.38 13.25 -22.05
CA GLY A 224 -10.99 13.50 -23.43
C GLY A 224 -9.49 13.79 -23.64
N ARG A 225 -8.65 13.58 -22.62
CA ARG A 225 -7.19 13.81 -22.72
C ARG A 225 -6.43 12.54 -23.04
N GLU A 226 -5.32 12.70 -23.75
CA GLU A 226 -4.35 11.60 -23.88
C GLU A 226 -3.77 11.24 -22.51
N HIS A 227 -3.75 9.94 -22.21
CA HIS A 227 -3.36 9.42 -20.90
C HIS A 227 -2.35 8.27 -21.06
N PRO A 228 -1.12 8.57 -21.52
CA PRO A 228 -0.11 7.55 -21.83
C PRO A 228 0.24 6.66 -20.62
N GLY A 229 0.11 7.19 -19.41
CA GLY A 229 0.34 6.45 -18.18
C GLY A 229 -0.57 5.23 -17.98
N LEU A 230 -1.75 5.19 -18.59
CA LEU A 230 -2.62 4.01 -18.55
C LEU A 230 -2.02 2.78 -19.24
N LYS A 231 -1.04 2.95 -20.13
CA LYS A 231 -0.35 1.85 -20.83
C LYS A 231 0.86 1.33 -20.06
N ARG A 232 1.19 1.90 -18.91
CA ARG A 232 2.35 1.49 -18.13
C ARG A 232 2.04 0.22 -17.35
N ASP A 233 2.91 -0.76 -17.52
CA ASP A 233 2.87 -2.00 -16.75
C ASP A 233 3.78 -1.95 -15.53
N THR A 234 4.70 -0.98 -15.47
CA THR A 234 5.63 -0.79 -14.35
C THR A 234 5.93 0.69 -14.09
N GLY A 235 6.22 1.02 -12.84
CA GLY A 235 6.71 2.33 -12.44
C GLY A 235 6.69 2.50 -10.93
N HIS A 236 6.91 3.72 -10.47
CA HIS A 236 6.98 4.03 -9.05
C HIS A 236 5.58 4.04 -8.40
N ILE A 237 5.57 3.92 -7.08
CA ILE A 237 4.46 4.42 -6.25
C ILE A 237 4.81 5.84 -5.83
N GLY A 238 3.87 6.77 -5.93
CA GLY A 238 4.13 8.17 -5.57
C GLY A 238 3.06 8.79 -4.69
N PHE A 239 3.46 9.79 -3.92
CA PHE A 239 2.54 10.75 -3.30
C PHE A 239 2.70 12.09 -4.00
N LEU A 240 1.61 12.57 -4.59
CA LEU A 240 1.59 13.69 -5.52
C LEU A 240 1.01 14.92 -4.79
N GLY A 241 1.83 15.55 -3.97
CA GLY A 241 1.37 16.56 -3.02
C GLY A 241 1.05 17.90 -3.67
N HIS A 242 -0.13 18.45 -3.38
CA HIS A 242 -0.55 19.77 -3.84
C HIS A 242 -0.37 20.88 -2.77
N GLY A 243 0.50 20.65 -1.78
CA GLY A 243 0.81 21.61 -0.73
C GLY A 243 -0.16 21.61 0.45
N ASP A 244 -1.14 20.71 0.47
CA ASP A 244 -1.99 20.48 1.64
C ASP A 244 -1.41 19.40 2.57
N ALA A 245 -1.67 19.53 3.87
CA ALA A 245 -1.17 18.57 4.85
C ALA A 245 -1.92 17.24 4.74
N VAL A 246 -1.18 16.16 4.49
CA VAL A 246 -1.66 14.77 4.45
C VAL A 246 -0.63 13.88 5.12
N ALA A 247 -1.07 12.97 5.98
CA ALA A 247 -0.19 12.01 6.63
C ALA A 247 -0.45 10.60 6.08
N PHE A 248 0.62 9.83 5.88
CA PHE A 248 0.60 8.44 5.41
C PHE A 248 1.34 7.54 6.39
N ARG A 249 0.86 6.31 6.60
CA ARG A 249 1.56 5.32 7.42
C ARG A 249 1.22 3.90 7.02
N LYS A 250 1.93 2.94 7.64
CA LYS A 250 1.76 1.49 7.40
C LYS A 250 1.81 1.13 5.91
N LEU A 251 2.72 1.77 5.18
CA LEU A 251 2.89 1.59 3.74
C LEU A 251 3.56 0.26 3.45
N ARG A 252 2.85 -0.64 2.78
CA ARG A 252 3.36 -1.95 2.43
C ARG A 252 2.86 -2.40 1.08
N ILE A 253 3.70 -3.13 0.38
CA ILE A 253 3.43 -3.63 -0.96
C ILE A 253 3.73 -5.11 -1.04
N GLN A 254 2.88 -5.86 -1.71
CA GLN A 254 3.09 -7.25 -2.06
C GLN A 254 3.10 -7.35 -3.59
N PRO A 255 4.26 -7.67 -4.20
CA PRO A 255 4.30 -8.03 -5.61
C PRO A 255 3.40 -9.24 -5.87
N LEU A 256 2.62 -9.18 -6.93
CA LEU A 256 1.88 -10.33 -7.43
C LEU A 256 2.82 -11.12 -8.34
N LYS A 257 2.91 -12.45 -8.15
CA LYS A 257 3.58 -13.28 -9.13
C LYS A 257 2.73 -13.22 -10.40
N ARG A 258 3.30 -12.79 -11.52
CA ARG A 258 2.71 -13.12 -12.83
C ARG A 258 2.50 -14.63 -12.85
N SER A 259 1.24 -15.06 -12.97
CA SER A 259 0.97 -16.43 -13.39
C SER A 259 1.78 -16.65 -14.66
N ALA A 260 2.68 -17.63 -14.65
CA ALA A 260 3.47 -17.97 -15.82
C ALA A 260 2.53 -18.08 -17.01
N ASP A 261 2.85 -17.36 -18.08
CA ASP A 261 2.10 -17.35 -19.31
C ASP A 261 1.92 -18.81 -19.79
N PRO A 262 0.69 -19.31 -20.02
CA PRO A 262 0.47 -20.66 -20.51
C PRO A 262 1.06 -20.93 -21.91
N GLN A 263 1.69 -19.94 -22.55
CA GLN A 263 2.18 -20.02 -23.93
C GLN A 263 3.71 -20.17 -24.08
N GLN A 264 4.32 -21.07 -23.31
CA GLN A 264 5.57 -21.71 -23.73
C GLN A 264 5.51 -23.20 -23.44
N GLY A 265 4.87 -23.92 -24.36
CA GLY A 265 4.71 -25.36 -24.29
C GLY A 265 4.13 -25.90 -25.59
N GLU A 266 4.85 -25.71 -26.69
CA GLU A 266 4.85 -26.60 -27.87
C GLU A 266 6.28 -26.73 -28.40
#